data_AF-A0A8K0CL05-F1
#
_entry.id   AF-A0A8K0CL05-F1
#
_cell.length_a   1.000
_cell.length_b   1.000
_cell.length_c   1.000
_cell.angle_alpha   90.00
_cell.angle_beta   90.00
_cell.angle_gamma   90.00
#
_symmetry.space_group_name_H-M   'P 1'
#
loop_
_entity.id
_entity.type
_entity.pdbx_description
1 polymer ?
#
loop_
_entity_poly.entity_id
_entity_poly.type
_entity_poly.pdbx_seq_one_letter_code
_entity_poly.pdbx_strand_id
1 'polypeptide(L)'
;MYSRHPLQPQNVRNLDEIGCSTVHKPVRVIGDIKAKQIGAATSEKREINVSMIACVSAAGTFVPSAITFPRVYYKEHMINNAPPGTIGMATSSG
;
A
#
# COMPACT_ATOMS: atom_id res chain seq x y z
N MET A 1 -18.45 -2.40 24.25
CA MET A 1 -18.99 -2.03 22.93
C MET A 1 -19.97 -3.07 22.38
N TYR A 2 -19.72 -4.38 22.55
CA TYR A 2 -20.60 -5.47 22.08
C TYR A 2 -21.95 -5.64 22.81
N SER A 3 -22.12 -5.08 24.02
CA SER A 3 -23.31 -5.35 24.85
C SER A 3 -24.55 -4.52 24.50
N ARG A 4 -24.44 -3.52 23.61
CA ARG A 4 -25.56 -2.61 23.29
C ARG A 4 -26.27 -2.95 21.97
N HIS A 5 -25.64 -3.70 21.07
CA HIS A 5 -26.22 -4.18 19.82
C HIS A 5 -25.59 -5.53 19.47
N PRO A 6 -26.37 -6.62 19.26
CA PRO A 6 -25.83 -7.90 18.80
C PRO A 6 -25.44 -7.77 17.32
N LEU A 7 -24.31 -7.12 17.06
CA LEU A 7 -23.74 -7.03 15.73
C LEU A 7 -23.09 -8.36 15.40
N GLN A 8 -23.56 -8.98 14.31
CA GLN A 8 -22.91 -10.15 13.77
C GLN A 8 -21.50 -9.78 13.25
N PRO A 9 -20.51 -10.69 13.29
CA PRO A 9 -19.13 -10.38 12.90
C PRO A 9 -18.99 -9.77 11.49
N GLN A 10 -19.87 -10.13 10.56
CA GLN A 10 -19.96 -9.57 9.20
C GLN A 10 -20.33 -8.09 9.15
N ASN A 11 -20.98 -7.56 10.19
CA ASN A 11 -21.48 -6.19 10.27
C ASN A 11 -20.52 -5.27 11.02
N VAL A 12 -19.47 -5.80 11.64
CA VAL A 12 -18.38 -5.03 12.25
C VAL A 12 -17.28 -4.92 11.21
N ARG A 13 -17.05 -3.71 10.68
CA ARG A 13 -16.00 -3.43 9.69
C ARG A 13 -15.01 -2.41 10.21
N ASN A 14 -13.73 -2.68 10.02
CA ASN A 14 -12.65 -1.72 10.22
C ASN A 14 -12.20 -1.20 8.85
N LEU A 15 -12.11 0.13 8.72
CA LEU A 15 -11.56 0.79 7.55
C LEU A 15 -10.32 1.55 8.00
N ASP A 16 -9.23 1.39 7.26
CA ASP A 16 -7.98 2.09 7.55
C ASP A 16 -7.28 2.50 6.26
N GLU A 17 -6.48 3.57 6.35
CA GLU A 17 -5.62 4.06 5.28
C GLU A 17 -4.17 3.70 5.57
N ILE A 18 -3.50 3.10 4.58
CA ILE A 18 -2.07 2.84 4.64
C ILE A 18 -1.35 3.63 3.55
N GLY A 19 -0.32 4.37 3.97
CA GLY A 19 0.64 4.98 3.07
C GLY A 19 1.78 4.01 2.76
N CYS A 20 1.93 3.62 1.50
CA CYS A 20 3.03 2.80 1.02
C CYS A 20 4.07 3.66 0.28
N SER A 21 5.26 3.80 0.89
CA SER A 21 6.38 4.50 0.25
C SER A 21 7.02 3.66 -0.85
N THR A 22 7.25 4.29 -2.00
CA THR A 22 7.96 3.66 -3.14
C THR A 22 9.49 3.73 -3.03
N VAL A 23 10.03 4.33 -1.96
CA VAL A 23 11.47 4.41 -1.75
C VAL A 23 11.99 3.03 -1.31
N HIS A 24 12.73 2.37 -2.20
CA HIS A 24 13.36 1.09 -1.90
C HIS A 24 14.43 1.27 -0.80
N LYS A 25 14.22 0.64 0.35
CA LYS A 25 15.26 0.52 1.37
C LYS A 25 16.31 -0.48 0.87
N PRO A 26 17.56 -0.07 0.65
CA PRO A 26 18.58 -0.97 0.14
C PRO A 26 18.81 -2.12 1.11
N VAL A 27 18.93 -3.34 0.57
CA VAL A 27 19.19 -4.55 1.35
C VAL A 27 20.62 -4.49 1.90
N ARG A 28 20.83 -5.02 3.10
CA ARG A 28 22.17 -5.14 3.68
C ARG A 28 22.99 -6.13 2.84
N VAL A 29 24.08 -5.65 2.24
CA VAL A 29 24.95 -6.47 1.38
C VAL A 29 26.26 -6.74 2.12
N ILE A 30 26.74 -7.98 2.11
CA ILE A 30 28.08 -8.36 2.57
C ILE A 30 29.01 -8.24 1.34
N GLY A 31 30.04 -7.42 1.43
CA GLY A 31 31.00 -7.22 0.34
C GLY A 31 32.42 -7.65 0.73
N ASP A 32 33.26 -7.85 -0.28
CA ASP A 32 34.67 -8.20 -0.10
C ASP A 32 35.44 -7.10 0.64
N ILE A 33 36.44 -7.51 1.44
CA ILE A 33 37.31 -6.61 2.25
C ILE A 33 38.00 -5.52 1.40
N LYS A 34 38.16 -5.75 0.09
CA LYS A 34 38.81 -4.82 -0.85
C LYS A 34 37.82 -3.95 -1.66
N ALA A 35 36.50 -4.13 -1.49
CA ALA A 35 35.51 -3.34 -2.20
C ALA A 35 35.52 -1.89 -1.67
N LYS A 36 36.01 -0.96 -2.52
CA LYS A 36 36.23 0.44 -2.13
C LYS A 36 34.93 1.27 -2.06
N GLN A 37 33.86 0.80 -2.70
CA GLN A 37 32.54 1.44 -2.65
C GLN A 37 31.43 0.41 -2.94
N ILE A 38 30.52 0.21 -1.98
CA ILE A 38 29.29 -0.55 -2.16
C ILE A 38 28.15 0.47 -2.21
N GLY A 39 27.67 0.78 -3.41
CA GLY A 39 26.61 1.76 -3.62
C GLY A 39 25.23 1.12 -3.59
N ALA A 40 24.30 1.73 -2.86
CA ALA A 40 22.88 1.44 -3.02
C ALA A 40 22.32 2.30 -4.15
N ALA A 41 21.82 1.68 -5.21
CA ALA A 41 21.05 2.37 -6.25
C ALA A 41 19.62 2.61 -5.75
N THR A 42 19.47 3.53 -4.80
CA THR A 42 18.15 3.99 -4.36
C THR A 42 17.79 5.25 -5.14
N SER A 43 16.59 5.27 -5.72
CA SER A 43 16.09 6.48 -6.39
C SER A 43 15.92 7.60 -5.36
N GLU A 44 16.51 8.77 -5.62
CA GLU A 44 16.23 10.04 -4.94
C GLU A 44 14.84 10.56 -5.33
N LYS A 45 13.80 9.76 -5.05
CA LYS A 45 12.41 10.17 -5.25
C LYS A 45 11.90 10.70 -3.93
N ARG A 46 11.71 12.02 -3.87
CA ARG A 46 10.82 12.71 -2.91
C ARG A 46 9.60 11.83 -2.65
N GLU A 47 9.28 11.59 -1.39
CA GLU A 47 8.22 10.72 -0.85
C GLU A 47 6.96 10.58 -1.73
N ILE A 48 7.04 9.78 -2.80
CA ILE A 48 5.87 9.41 -3.59
C ILE A 48 5.19 8.30 -2.80
N ASN A 49 4.27 8.69 -1.93
CA ASN A 49 3.47 7.80 -1.09
C ASN A 49 2.22 7.37 -1.87
N VAL A 50 2.02 6.06 -1.99
CA VAL A 50 0.79 5.49 -2.55
C VAL A 50 -0.16 5.22 -1.40
N SER A 51 -1.30 5.90 -1.38
CA SER A 51 -2.33 5.67 -0.37
C SER A 51 -3.25 4.51 -0.79
N MET A 52 -3.48 3.58 0.12
CA MET A 52 -4.47 2.51 -0.04
C MET A 52 -5.48 2.59 1.10
N ILE A 53 -6.76 2.50 0.76
CA ILE A 53 -7.86 2.33 1.72
C ILE A 53 -8.33 0.89 1.62
N ALA A 54 -8.34 0.19 2.76
CA ALA A 54 -8.85 -1.17 2.87
C ALA A 54 -9.90 -1.26 3.97
N CYS A 55 -10.94 -2.05 3.74
CA CYS A 55 -12.02 -2.26 4.70
C CYS A 55 -12.26 -3.75 4.90
N VAL A 56 -12.12 -4.22 6.14
CA VAL A 56 -12.18 -5.65 6.51
C VAL A 56 -13.18 -5.84 7.63
N SER A 57 -14.05 -6.86 7.51
CA SER A 57 -14.98 -7.25 8.56
C SER A 57 -14.35 -8.18 9.58
N ALA A 58 -14.93 -8.27 10.78
CA ALA A 58 -14.50 -9.25 11.79
C ALA A 58 -14.71 -10.71 11.33
N ALA A 59 -15.56 -10.94 10.33
CA ALA A 59 -15.73 -12.25 9.67
C ALA A 59 -14.64 -12.55 8.61
N GLY A 60 -13.70 -11.63 8.37
CA GLY A 60 -12.63 -11.79 7.38
C GLY A 60 -13.03 -11.47 5.93
N THR A 61 -14.24 -10.94 5.71
CA THR A 61 -14.64 -10.43 4.39
C THR A 61 -14.08 -9.03 4.17
N PHE A 62 -13.58 -8.73 2.98
CA PHE A 62 -13.07 -7.40 2.63
C PHE A 62 -13.95 -6.73 1.58
N VAL A 63 -14.11 -5.42 1.69
CA VAL A 63 -14.62 -4.58 0.60
C VAL A 63 -13.43 -4.30 -0.33
N PRO A 64 -13.63 -4.28 -1.67
CA PRO A 64 -12.52 -4.05 -2.57
C PRO A 64 -11.75 -2.76 -2.22
N SER A 65 -10.42 -2.88 -2.14
CA SER A 65 -9.56 -1.77 -1.73
C SER A 65 -9.50 -0.67 -2.81
N ALA A 66 -9.32 0.57 -2.39
CA ALA A 66 -9.07 1.68 -3.29
C ALA A 66 -7.60 2.10 -3.17
N ILE A 67 -6.89 2.23 -4.29
CA ILE A 67 -5.48 2.66 -4.31
C ILE A 67 -5.38 3.96 -5.10
N THR A 68 -4.86 4.99 -4.47
CA THR A 68 -4.63 6.30 -5.07
C THR A 68 -3.14 6.49 -5.32
N PHE A 69 -2.77 6.59 -6.59
CA PHE A 69 -1.40 6.86 -7.02
C PHE A 69 -1.20 8.37 -7.23
N PRO A 70 -0.15 8.98 -6.67
CA PRO A 70 0.26 10.36 -6.95
C PRO A 70 0.89 10.47 -8.35
N ARG A 71 0.08 10.33 -9.39
CA ARG A 71 0.44 10.36 -10.80
C ARG A 71 -0.65 11.03 -11.63
N VAL A 72 -0.26 11.71 -12.71
CA VAL A 72 -1.21 12.32 -13.66
C VAL A 72 -1.96 11.26 -14.48
N TYR A 73 -1.32 10.11 -14.74
CA TYR A 73 -1.87 9.05 -15.58
C TYR A 73 -1.91 7.72 -14.85
N TYR A 74 -3.11 7.18 -14.70
CA TYR A 74 -3.35 5.82 -14.27
C TYR A 74 -2.97 4.83 -15.38
N LYS A 75 -2.37 3.71 -15.02
CA LYS A 75 -2.16 2.58 -15.93
C LYS A 75 -2.68 1.32 -15.25
N GLU A 76 -3.37 0.46 -16.01
CA GLU A 76 -4.02 -0.75 -15.47
C GLU A 76 -3.02 -1.67 -14.75
N HIS A 77 -1.78 -1.77 -15.23
CA HIS A 77 -0.75 -2.58 -14.58
C HIS A 77 -0.33 -2.08 -13.19
N MET A 78 -0.73 -0.87 -12.76
CA MET A 78 -0.40 -0.34 -11.44
C MET A 78 -1.09 -1.11 -10.30
N ILE A 79 -2.18 -1.80 -10.60
CA ILE A 79 -2.89 -2.69 -9.66
C ILE A 79 -2.59 -4.16 -9.93
N ASN A 80 -1.54 -4.49 -10.69
CA ASN A 80 -1.13 -5.87 -10.88
C ASN A 80 -0.82 -6.51 -9.52
N ASN A 81 -1.39 -7.69 -9.28
CA ASN A 81 -1.34 -8.41 -8.00
C ASN A 81 -2.07 -7.72 -6.82
N ALA A 82 -2.89 -6.70 -7.08
CA ALA A 82 -3.82 -6.21 -6.07
C ALA A 82 -4.95 -7.23 -5.83
N PRO A 83 -5.61 -7.18 -4.66
CA PRO A 83 -6.78 -7.99 -4.38
C PRO A 83 -7.86 -7.87 -5.48
N PRO A 84 -8.62 -8.94 -5.77
CA PRO A 84 -9.70 -8.89 -6.74
C PRO A 84 -10.71 -7.76 -6.41
N GLY A 85 -11.06 -6.97 -7.43
CA GLY A 85 -11.98 -5.85 -7.31
C GLY A 85 -11.35 -4.52 -6.89
N THR A 86 -10.03 -4.46 -6.64
CA THR A 86 -9.35 -3.22 -6.30
C THR A 86 -9.58 -2.13 -7.35
N ILE A 87 -9.94 -0.93 -6.90
CA ILE A 87 -10.13 0.24 -7.76
C ILE A 87 -8.86 1.09 -7.69
N GLY A 88 -8.15 1.18 -8.82
CA GLY A 88 -6.99 2.05 -8.97
C GLY A 88 -7.39 3.43 -9.47
N MET A 89 -6.88 4.47 -8.82
CA MET A 89 -7.07 5.87 -9.19
C MET A 89 -5.72 6.57 -9.24
N ALA A 90 -5.60 7.60 -10.08
CA ALA A 90 -4.42 8.43 -10.13
C ALA A 90 -4.81 9.90 -9.96
N THR A 91 -4.08 10.61 -9.11
CA THR A 91 -4.26 12.05 -8.88
C THR A 91 -2.94 12.78 -9.07
N SER A 92 -3.00 13.98 -9.64
CA SER A 92 -1.86 14.90 -9.72
C SER A 92 -1.52 15.54 -8.38
N SER A 93 -2.42 15.48 -7.39
CA SER A 93 -2.20 15.97 -6.04
C SER A 93 -1.61 14.87 -5.15
N GLY A 94 -0.29 14.82 -5.07
CA GLY A 94 0.47 13.89 -4.24
C GLY A 94 1.74 14.51 -3.74
#